data_AF-A0A1R1XUS7-F1
#
_entry.id   AF-A0A1R1XUS7-F1
#
_cell.length_a   1.000
_cell.length_b   1.000
_cell.length_c   1.000
_cell.angle_alpha   90.00
_cell.angle_beta   90.00
_cell.angle_gamma   90.00
#
_symmetry.space_group_name_H-M   'P 1'
#
loop_
_entity.id
_entity.type
_entity.pdbx_description
1 polymer ?
#
loop_
_entity_poly.entity_id
_entity_poly.type
_entity_poly.pdbx_seq_one_letter_code
_entity_poly.pdbx_strand_id
1 'polypeptide(L)'
;MINEGLIKSFVVFVDLSLDSSTNLSESDLLARQFASKQQKNTIPLKNAFLIVTSKSEDISGPNDLFKTSTPGKVTNPNSSSESIYNDDFSQSTDQSVPLSDTSPISNHSIFVFQLLNIPILMQASSKGMYPVGLIDPDELASTHWYIHDVNEFSSITDVDSLKFSDPTIFMRETGKWLKSDINLIESICSELTSSVEHQEYRYKNPPQTPDFKSYKSIDWENSIIEGHATHPMHRSRHSIQPLKKIVPETDFKNILINFVTIERSHVVIEGSYEDSLKSLFESATKTIKLPYKSITIIPEEETKMLNLINLQTHVIIPVHEMHLPAIVEKFGSLIRILPFEAKAQGQASLRTVSPDSMIPSGLCIKLPLGIKTSSALRTITPWSTHIGPRISKILPLLNKKLEEVYSNTSTPYNHENIYIAREIAIREEADYLVRNNENEKVVVCAALTEKTIDGIPFAEKCLELNTHEKKINFFTR
;
A
#
# COMPACT_ATOMS: atom_id res chain seq x y z
N MET A 1 2.15 13.49 1.84
CA MET A 1 3.02 14.02 0.77
C MET A 1 2.40 15.30 0.25
N ILE A 2 2.89 16.44 0.70
CA ILE A 2 2.66 17.75 0.08
C ILE A 2 4.05 18.20 -0.39
N ASN A 3 4.18 18.69 -1.62
CA ASN A 3 5.48 19.14 -2.14
C ASN A 3 5.71 20.60 -1.72
N GLU A 4 6.66 20.81 -0.81
CA GLU A 4 6.88 22.07 -0.06
C GLU A 4 7.14 23.29 -0.95
N GLY A 5 7.55 23.10 -2.21
CA GLY A 5 7.81 24.19 -3.15
C GLY A 5 6.57 24.91 -3.70
N LEU A 6 5.42 24.22 -3.84
CA LEU A 6 4.29 24.71 -4.66
C LEU A 6 2.91 24.68 -3.97
N ILE A 7 2.79 24.14 -2.75
CA ILE A 7 1.52 24.05 -2.02
C ILE A 7 1.72 24.62 -0.62
N LYS A 8 0.87 25.57 -0.21
CA LYS A 8 0.84 26.13 1.14
C LYS A 8 -0.26 25.42 1.96
N SER A 9 0.10 24.89 3.13
CA SER A 9 -0.82 24.27 4.09
C SER A 9 -0.63 24.86 5.48
N PHE A 10 -1.68 25.46 6.05
CA PHE A 10 -1.60 26.21 7.30
C PHE A 10 -2.90 26.10 8.11
N VAL A 11 -2.80 26.11 9.44
CA VAL A 11 -3.95 26.29 10.33
C VAL A 11 -4.25 27.77 10.52
N VAL A 12 -5.51 28.13 10.33
CA VAL A 12 -6.08 29.43 10.67
C VAL A 12 -6.96 29.29 11.91
N PHE A 13 -6.77 30.20 12.86
CA PHE A 13 -7.65 30.33 14.01
C PHE A 13 -8.62 31.50 13.80
N VAL A 14 -9.93 31.20 13.81
CA VAL A 14 -10.99 32.12 13.35
C VAL A 14 -11.49 33.08 14.44
N ASP A 15 -11.35 32.72 15.72
CA ASP A 15 -11.61 33.62 16.84
C ASP A 15 -10.40 33.61 17.79
N LEU A 16 -9.63 34.69 17.71
CA LEU A 16 -8.50 34.99 18.57
C LEU A 16 -8.58 36.45 19.02
N SER A 17 -9.34 36.66 20.10
CA SER A 17 -9.06 37.72 21.09
C SER A 17 -7.73 37.48 21.82
N LEU A 18 -6.66 37.17 21.07
CA LEU A 18 -5.29 37.26 21.55
C LEU A 18 -4.99 38.73 21.81
N ASP A 19 -5.10 39.10 23.09
CA ASP A 19 -4.48 40.28 23.68
C ASP A 19 -3.08 40.47 23.11
N SER A 20 -2.80 41.66 22.60
CA SER A 20 -1.57 41.99 21.88
C SER A 20 -0.35 42.18 22.80
N SER A 21 -0.29 41.39 23.88
CA SER A 21 0.62 41.56 25.02
C SER A 21 1.27 40.26 25.50
N THR A 22 0.80 39.08 25.08
CA THR A 22 1.39 37.80 25.46
C THR A 22 2.19 37.16 24.32
N ASN A 23 3.51 37.34 24.38
CA ASN A 23 4.45 36.46 23.68
C ASN A 23 4.35 35.06 24.30
N LEU A 24 3.51 34.20 23.75
CA LEU A 24 3.52 32.77 24.06
C LEU A 24 4.92 32.22 23.71
N SER A 25 5.61 31.64 24.69
CA SER A 25 6.94 31.06 24.41
C SER A 25 6.78 29.80 23.54
N GLU A 26 7.80 29.49 22.74
CA GLU A 26 7.80 28.24 21.94
C GLU A 26 7.66 27.01 22.86
N SER A 27 8.23 27.09 24.07
CA SER A 27 8.03 26.13 25.15
C SER A 27 6.57 26.00 25.63
N ASP A 28 5.77 27.07 25.67
CA ASP A 28 4.36 26.99 26.10
C ASP A 28 3.47 26.29 25.06
N LEU A 29 3.74 26.47 23.76
CA LEU A 29 3.03 25.78 22.69
C LEU A 29 3.36 24.29 22.68
N LEU A 30 4.66 23.94 22.66
CA LEU A 30 5.12 22.55 22.70
C LEU A 30 4.69 21.83 23.99
N ALA A 31 4.84 22.47 25.15
CA ALA A 31 4.43 21.87 26.42
C ALA A 31 2.91 21.65 26.48
N ARG A 32 2.09 22.52 25.87
CA ARG A 32 0.63 22.31 25.80
C ARG A 32 0.25 21.18 24.84
N GLN A 33 0.93 21.03 23.69
CA GLN A 33 0.69 19.90 22.78
C GLN A 33 1.04 18.55 23.42
N PHE A 34 2.13 18.46 24.20
CA PHE A 34 2.48 17.22 24.92
C PHE A 34 1.69 17.01 26.23
N ALA A 35 1.25 18.08 26.91
CA ALA A 35 0.48 17.97 28.16
C ALA A 35 -1.03 17.77 27.94
N SER A 36 -1.57 18.09 26.76
CA SER A 36 -2.92 17.67 26.39
C SER A 36 -2.95 16.15 26.22
N LYS A 37 -3.40 15.44 27.26
CA LYS A 37 -3.86 14.05 27.15
C LYS A 37 -4.76 13.95 25.92
N GLN A 38 -4.45 13.02 25.00
CA GLN A 38 -5.29 12.72 23.83
C GLN A 38 -6.61 12.04 24.25
N GLN A 39 -7.49 12.78 24.92
CA GLN A 39 -8.91 12.52 24.80
C GLN A 39 -9.27 12.84 23.36
N LYS A 40 -9.64 11.81 22.58
CA LYS A 40 -10.14 12.01 21.21
C LYS A 40 -11.37 12.91 21.26
N ASN A 41 -11.21 14.16 20.84
CA ASN A 41 -12.32 15.07 20.66
C ASN A 41 -13.20 14.56 19.52
N THR A 42 -14.37 14.04 19.85
CA THR A 42 -15.41 13.67 18.87
C THR A 42 -16.23 14.87 18.40
N ILE A 43 -15.99 16.05 18.99
CA ILE A 43 -16.62 17.31 18.65
C ILE A 43 -15.60 18.15 17.87
N PRO A 44 -15.88 18.53 16.61
CA PRO A 44 -15.00 19.37 15.83
C PRO A 44 -14.75 20.75 16.44
N LEU A 45 -13.52 21.24 16.29
CA LEU A 45 -13.11 22.58 16.68
C LEU A 45 -13.90 23.62 15.87
N LYS A 46 -14.45 24.62 16.57
CA LYS A 46 -15.27 25.68 15.96
C LYS A 46 -14.46 26.86 15.44
N ASN A 47 -13.22 26.99 15.90
CA ASN A 47 -12.38 28.17 15.70
C ASN A 47 -10.99 27.82 15.13
N ALA A 48 -10.78 26.60 14.61
CA ALA A 48 -9.51 26.17 14.03
C ALA A 48 -9.76 25.31 12.78
N PHE A 49 -9.15 25.70 11.67
CA PHE A 49 -9.33 25.06 10.36
C PHE A 49 -7.97 24.93 9.66
N LEU A 50 -7.72 23.79 9.02
CA LEU A 50 -6.62 23.64 8.07
C LEU A 50 -7.07 24.20 6.71
N ILE A 51 -6.27 25.09 6.12
CA ILE A 51 -6.44 25.56 4.75
C ILE A 51 -5.28 25.04 3.90
N VAL A 52 -5.59 24.55 2.70
CA VAL A 52 -4.62 24.06 1.70
C VAL A 52 -4.89 24.75 0.36
N THR A 53 -3.85 25.31 -0.25
CA THR A 53 -3.92 26.05 -1.53
C THR A 53 -2.59 26.00 -2.28
N SER A 54 -2.58 26.35 -3.56
CA SER A 54 -1.34 26.58 -4.30
C SER A 54 -0.55 27.75 -3.73
N LYS A 55 0.77 27.64 -3.75
CA LYS A 55 1.64 28.83 -3.62
C LYS A 55 1.41 29.71 -4.86
N SER A 56 1.10 30.98 -4.63
CA SER A 56 1.13 32.00 -5.67
C SER A 56 2.54 32.06 -6.26
N GLU A 57 2.67 31.79 -7.57
CA GLU A 57 3.89 32.13 -8.29
C GLU A 57 3.99 33.65 -8.34
N ASP A 58 5.09 34.24 -7.85
CA ASP A 58 5.40 35.63 -8.09
C ASP A 58 5.62 35.81 -9.60
N ILE A 59 4.58 36.30 -10.30
CA ILE A 59 4.63 36.66 -11.72
C ILE A 59 5.41 37.96 -11.88
N SER A 60 6.70 37.90 -11.53
CA SER A 60 7.72 38.77 -12.07
C SER A 60 7.66 38.67 -13.60
N GLY A 61 7.51 39.82 -14.25
CA GLY A 61 7.02 39.89 -15.63
C GLY A 61 7.97 39.26 -16.68
N PRO A 62 7.45 38.92 -17.86
CA PRO A 62 8.22 38.21 -18.90
C PRO A 62 9.27 39.11 -19.55
N ASN A 63 10.49 39.09 -19.01
CA ASN A 63 11.73 39.51 -19.67
C ASN A 63 12.90 38.62 -19.21
N ASP A 64 13.95 38.55 -20.04
CA ASP A 64 15.22 37.88 -19.77
C ASP A 64 15.21 36.40 -19.34
N LEU A 65 14.84 35.51 -20.28
CA LEU A 65 15.49 34.18 -20.33
C LEU A 65 15.63 33.56 -21.74
N PHE A 66 15.78 34.38 -22.79
CA PHE A 66 16.29 33.92 -24.08
C PHE A 66 17.81 33.66 -24.03
N LYS A 67 18.22 32.51 -23.48
CA LYS A 67 19.55 31.95 -23.68
C LYS A 67 19.46 30.73 -24.60
N THR A 68 20.02 30.87 -25.79
CA THR A 68 20.02 29.86 -26.85
C THR A 68 20.82 28.61 -26.46
N SER A 69 20.22 27.43 -26.57
CA SER A 69 20.91 26.14 -26.63
C SER A 69 20.77 25.52 -28.02
N THR A 70 21.81 24.86 -28.51
CA THR A 70 21.90 24.29 -29.86
C THR A 70 21.22 22.90 -29.97
N PRO A 71 20.78 22.48 -31.17
CA PRO A 71 19.93 21.30 -31.32
C PRO A 71 20.68 19.98 -31.08
N GLY A 72 20.29 19.26 -30.02
CA GLY A 72 20.70 17.88 -29.74
C GLY A 72 19.88 16.85 -30.53
N LYS A 73 20.49 15.68 -30.82
CA LYS A 73 19.91 14.62 -31.67
C LYS A 73 18.63 14.00 -31.09
N VAL A 74 17.71 13.65 -31.98
CA VAL A 74 16.56 12.77 -31.71
C VAL A 74 17.04 11.32 -31.46
N THR A 75 16.50 10.67 -30.43
CA THR A 75 16.58 9.22 -30.18
C THR A 75 15.23 8.67 -29.73
N ASN A 76 15.00 7.36 -29.91
CA ASN A 76 13.67 6.74 -29.81
C ASN A 76 13.03 6.78 -28.41
N PRO A 77 11.69 6.98 -28.30
CA PRO A 77 10.94 6.77 -27.06
C PRO A 77 10.60 5.28 -26.89
N ASN A 78 11.53 4.50 -26.31
CA ASN A 78 11.23 3.15 -25.79
C ASN A 78 12.36 2.65 -24.84
N SER A 79 12.43 3.23 -23.64
CA SER A 79 13.32 2.75 -22.56
C SER A 79 12.72 3.00 -21.17
N SER A 80 12.48 1.91 -20.46
CA SER A 80 12.27 1.76 -19.01
C SER A 80 12.43 3.01 -18.12
N SER A 81 11.35 3.43 -17.47
CA SER A 81 11.34 4.42 -16.40
C SER A 81 11.75 3.82 -15.03
N GLU A 82 13.00 3.38 -14.90
CA GLU A 82 13.56 2.85 -13.63
C GLU A 82 14.98 3.37 -13.35
N SER A 83 15.12 4.65 -12.97
CA SER A 83 16.29 5.16 -12.21
C SER A 83 16.07 6.58 -11.66
N ILE A 84 15.51 6.72 -10.45
CA ILE A 84 15.60 7.96 -9.64
C ILE A 84 16.00 7.60 -8.21
N TYR A 85 17.18 7.00 -8.07
CA TYR A 85 17.98 6.94 -6.84
C TYR A 85 19.44 6.68 -7.24
N ASN A 86 20.22 7.77 -7.29
CA ASN A 86 21.68 7.75 -7.30
C ASN A 86 22.10 8.79 -6.25
N ASP A 87 22.62 8.32 -5.12
CA ASP A 87 23.07 9.19 -4.03
C ASP A 87 24.50 9.68 -4.28
N ASP A 88 24.65 10.94 -4.68
CA ASP A 88 25.92 11.70 -4.61
C ASP A 88 25.83 12.73 -3.47
N PHE A 89 25.80 12.23 -2.24
CA PHE A 89 25.56 13.03 -1.04
C PHE A 89 26.80 13.83 -0.59
N SER A 90 27.20 14.82 -1.40
CA SER A 90 28.27 15.77 -1.03
C SER A 90 28.06 17.19 -1.59
N GLN A 91 27.24 17.99 -0.89
CA GLN A 91 27.27 19.44 -1.02
C GLN A 91 26.84 20.16 0.25
N SER A 92 27.23 21.44 0.35
CA SER A 92 27.23 22.22 1.59
C SER A 92 25.84 22.60 2.09
N THR A 93 25.61 22.42 3.39
CA THR A 93 24.46 22.96 4.13
C THR A 93 24.63 24.48 4.33
N ASP A 94 24.27 25.27 3.32
CA ASP A 94 24.04 26.71 3.45
C ASP A 94 22.73 27.08 2.74
N GLN A 95 21.61 26.62 3.32
CA GLN A 95 20.26 26.99 2.91
C GLN A 95 19.66 27.93 3.95
N SER A 96 19.84 29.23 3.72
CA SER A 96 19.05 30.25 4.41
C SER A 96 17.60 30.19 3.91
N VAL A 97 16.70 29.65 4.74
CA VAL A 97 15.26 29.58 4.45
C VAL A 97 14.71 31.01 4.29
N PRO A 98 14.05 31.35 3.16
CA PRO A 98 13.42 32.66 2.99
C PRO A 98 12.24 32.84 3.96
N LEU A 99 12.47 33.57 5.05
CA LEU A 99 11.44 33.94 6.01
C LEU A 99 10.50 35.02 5.44
N SER A 100 9.23 34.98 5.85
CA SER A 100 8.16 35.93 5.49
C SER A 100 7.81 36.06 4.00
N ASP A 101 7.29 34.99 3.39
CA ASP A 101 6.50 35.06 2.15
C ASP A 101 5.03 35.40 2.49
N THR A 102 4.76 36.70 2.69
CA THR A 102 3.44 37.27 3.04
C THR A 102 2.58 37.63 1.82
N SER A 103 2.83 36.99 0.67
CA SER A 103 2.04 37.14 -0.56
C SER A 103 0.54 36.92 -0.29
N PRO A 104 -0.35 37.81 -0.79
CA PRO A 104 -1.80 37.64 -0.63
C PRO A 104 -2.29 36.40 -1.40
N ILE A 105 -3.38 35.79 -0.92
CA ILE A 105 -4.02 34.64 -1.57
C ILE A 105 -4.70 35.12 -2.87
N SER A 106 -3.94 35.16 -3.96
CA SER A 106 -4.43 35.50 -5.30
C SER A 106 -5.30 34.39 -5.87
N ASN A 107 -6.38 34.74 -6.59
CA ASN A 107 -7.27 33.95 -7.45
C ASN A 107 -6.91 32.45 -7.62
N HIS A 108 -7.07 31.66 -6.56
CA HIS A 108 -6.74 30.24 -6.52
C HIS A 108 -7.84 29.48 -5.81
N SER A 109 -7.98 28.21 -6.17
CA SER A 109 -8.82 27.28 -5.44
C SER A 109 -8.24 27.02 -4.04
N ILE A 110 -9.11 26.81 -3.06
CA ILE A 110 -8.73 26.45 -1.69
C ILE A 110 -9.56 25.27 -1.19
N PHE A 111 -8.93 24.41 -0.40
CA PHE A 111 -9.61 23.42 0.42
C PHE A 111 -9.54 23.84 1.89
N VAL A 112 -10.67 23.74 2.58
CA VAL A 112 -10.80 24.03 4.01
C VAL A 112 -11.24 22.76 4.72
N PHE A 113 -10.47 22.34 5.71
CA PHE A 113 -10.73 21.13 6.50
C PHE A 113 -11.01 21.54 7.95
N GLN A 114 -12.13 21.09 8.51
CA GLN A 114 -12.39 21.29 9.93
C GLN A 114 -11.54 20.32 10.76
N LEU A 115 -10.99 20.80 11.87
CA LEU A 115 -10.13 20.01 12.75
C LEU A 115 -10.90 19.39 13.93
N LEU A 116 -10.49 18.20 14.37
CA LEU A 116 -10.81 17.63 15.69
C LEU A 116 -9.77 18.02 16.73
N ASN A 117 -8.49 18.09 16.33
CA ASN A 117 -7.35 18.42 17.18
C ASN A 117 -6.39 19.37 16.43
N ILE A 118 -5.48 20.04 17.14
CA ILE A 118 -4.49 20.92 16.51
C ILE A 118 -3.25 20.10 16.09
N PRO A 119 -2.93 20.04 14.79
CA PRO A 119 -1.79 19.26 14.27
C PRO A 119 -0.44 19.84 14.70
N ILE A 120 0.67 19.21 14.28
CA ILE A 120 2.01 19.74 14.57
C ILE A 120 2.26 20.99 13.74
N LEU A 121 2.28 22.14 14.42
CA LEU A 121 2.47 23.48 13.86
C LEU A 121 3.95 23.86 13.83
N MET A 122 4.34 24.57 12.79
CA MET A 122 5.64 25.25 12.68
C MET A 122 5.55 26.68 13.25
N GLN A 123 6.68 27.39 13.28
CA GLN A 123 6.73 28.81 13.65
C GLN A 123 5.76 29.64 12.76
N ALA A 124 5.03 30.58 13.38
CA ALA A 124 3.95 31.30 12.72
C ALA A 124 4.44 32.12 11.50
N SER A 125 3.74 32.00 10.38
CA SER A 125 4.05 32.79 9.16
C SER A 125 3.42 34.18 9.20
N SER A 126 2.31 34.33 9.93
CA SER A 126 1.68 35.63 10.26
C SER A 126 0.80 35.50 11.52
N LYS A 127 0.17 36.60 11.98
CA LYS A 127 -0.68 36.56 13.18
C LYS A 127 -1.89 35.63 12.98
N GLY A 128 -1.88 34.49 13.65
CA GLY A 128 -2.97 33.50 13.61
C GLY A 128 -2.88 32.49 12.47
N MET A 129 -1.82 32.52 11.65
CA MET A 129 -1.54 31.57 10.57
C MET A 129 -0.27 30.77 10.87
N TYR A 130 -0.43 29.45 10.99
CA TYR A 130 0.66 28.54 11.36
C TYR A 130 0.85 27.47 10.29
N PRO A 131 2.01 27.38 9.62
CA PRO A 131 2.28 26.28 8.69
C PRO A 131 2.20 24.92 9.41
N VAL A 132 1.69 23.90 8.74
CA VAL A 132 1.59 22.55 9.30
C VAL A 132 2.78 21.71 8.86
N GLY A 133 3.51 21.14 9.82
CA GLY A 133 4.62 20.22 9.54
C GLY A 133 4.17 18.76 9.40
N LEU A 134 3.29 18.29 10.29
CA LEU A 134 2.70 16.96 10.23
C LEU A 134 1.25 17.00 10.71
N ILE A 135 0.40 16.20 10.05
CA ILE A 135 -1.00 15.97 10.41
C ILE A 135 -1.29 14.47 10.42
N ASP A 136 -1.97 14.00 11.45
CA ASP A 136 -2.55 12.65 11.54
C ASP A 136 -4.00 12.70 11.02
N PRO A 137 -4.45 11.76 10.18
CA PRO A 137 -5.85 11.68 9.76
C PRO A 137 -6.88 11.66 10.91
N ASP A 138 -6.53 11.15 12.11
CA ASP A 138 -7.36 11.21 13.33
C ASP A 138 -7.53 12.65 13.89
N GLU A 139 -6.87 13.66 13.30
CA GLU A 139 -7.00 15.09 13.63
C GLU A 139 -7.99 15.84 12.72
N LEU A 140 -8.45 15.23 11.62
CA LEU A 140 -9.43 15.79 10.70
C LEU A 140 -10.86 15.42 11.11
N ALA A 141 -11.78 16.38 11.05
CA ALA A 141 -13.21 16.11 11.16
C ALA A 141 -13.76 15.57 9.82
N SER A 142 -14.99 15.07 9.78
CA SER A 142 -15.62 14.63 8.53
C SER A 142 -16.07 15.77 7.60
N THR A 143 -15.99 17.03 8.05
CA THR A 143 -16.49 18.20 7.30
C THR A 143 -15.36 18.93 6.59
N HIS A 144 -15.47 18.98 5.26
CA HIS A 144 -14.49 19.59 4.37
C HIS A 144 -15.20 20.39 3.28
N TRP A 145 -14.61 21.51 2.88
CA TRP A 145 -15.14 22.40 1.85
C TRP A 145 -14.11 22.68 0.76
N TYR A 146 -14.61 22.85 -0.46
CA TYR A 146 -13.82 23.24 -1.63
C TYR A 146 -14.39 24.53 -2.23
N ILE A 147 -13.53 25.52 -2.41
CA ILE A 147 -13.87 26.82 -3.01
C ILE A 147 -13.04 26.93 -4.29
N HIS A 148 -13.69 27.06 -5.45
CA HIS A 148 -13.00 27.07 -6.74
C HIS A 148 -12.30 28.40 -7.03
N ASP A 149 -12.95 29.52 -6.73
CA ASP A 149 -12.35 30.85 -6.70
C ASP A 149 -12.70 31.55 -5.38
N VAL A 150 -11.69 31.98 -4.64
CA VAL A 150 -11.85 32.76 -3.39
C VAL A 150 -12.59 34.09 -3.58
N ASN A 151 -12.60 34.66 -4.79
CA ASN A 151 -13.37 35.88 -5.09
C ASN A 151 -14.88 35.64 -5.02
N GLU A 152 -15.35 34.45 -5.39
CA GLU A 152 -16.77 34.08 -5.35
C GLU A 152 -17.29 33.92 -3.92
N PHE A 153 -16.41 33.77 -2.91
CA PHE A 153 -16.77 33.54 -1.51
C PHE A 153 -17.78 34.56 -0.95
N SER A 154 -17.68 35.82 -1.36
CA SER A 154 -18.61 36.90 -0.97
C SER A 154 -20.06 36.70 -1.45
N SER A 155 -20.29 35.82 -2.42
CA SER A 155 -21.61 35.50 -2.99
C SER A 155 -22.24 34.21 -2.44
N ILE A 156 -21.50 33.44 -1.63
CA ILE A 156 -21.91 32.10 -1.19
C ILE A 156 -22.92 32.21 -0.04
N THR A 157 -24.20 32.04 -0.35
CA THR A 157 -25.30 32.06 0.63
C THR A 157 -25.47 30.76 1.40
N ASP A 158 -24.91 29.65 0.90
CA ASP A 158 -24.96 28.33 1.54
C ASP A 158 -23.57 27.68 1.51
N VAL A 159 -22.94 27.57 2.68
CA VAL A 159 -21.62 26.96 2.85
C VAL A 159 -21.68 25.42 2.73
N ASP A 160 -22.85 24.80 2.94
CA ASP A 160 -23.00 23.35 2.79
C ASP A 160 -22.92 22.91 1.31
N SER A 161 -23.26 23.81 0.37
CA SER A 161 -23.09 23.59 -1.07
C SER A 161 -21.62 23.39 -1.52
N LEU A 162 -20.66 23.81 -0.69
CA LEU A 162 -19.22 23.68 -0.94
C LEU A 162 -18.64 22.37 -0.39
N LYS A 163 -19.44 21.54 0.29
CA LYS A 163 -18.93 20.30 0.90
C LYS A 163 -18.52 19.31 -0.16
N PHE A 164 -17.32 18.73 -0.01
CA PHE A 164 -16.83 17.68 -0.90
C PHE A 164 -16.48 16.40 -0.14
N SER A 165 -16.75 15.27 -0.78
CA SER A 165 -16.45 13.92 -0.28
C SER A 165 -15.64 13.07 -1.26
N ASP A 166 -15.57 13.46 -2.54
CA ASP A 166 -14.75 12.80 -3.56
C ASP A 166 -13.30 13.31 -3.48
N PRO A 167 -12.33 12.48 -3.04
CA PRO A 167 -10.93 12.89 -2.93
C PRO A 167 -10.24 13.04 -4.29
N THR A 168 -10.86 12.62 -5.40
CA THR A 168 -10.34 12.89 -6.75
C THR A 168 -10.45 14.36 -7.15
N ILE A 169 -11.35 15.14 -6.51
CA ILE A 169 -11.37 16.61 -6.64
C ILE A 169 -10.07 17.20 -6.09
N PHE A 170 -9.68 16.81 -4.86
CA PHE A 170 -8.44 17.23 -4.23
C PHE A 170 -7.20 16.83 -5.05
N MET A 171 -7.19 15.61 -5.59
CA MET A 171 -6.10 15.11 -6.44
C MET A 171 -5.98 15.90 -7.76
N ARG A 172 -7.10 16.23 -8.43
CA ARG A 172 -7.07 16.99 -9.68
C ARG A 172 -6.59 18.43 -9.48
N GLU A 173 -7.07 19.12 -8.45
CA GLU A 173 -6.62 20.48 -8.13
C GLU A 173 -5.15 20.49 -7.72
N THR A 174 -4.73 19.55 -6.87
CA THR A 174 -3.30 19.35 -6.53
C THR A 174 -2.46 19.10 -7.79
N GLY A 175 -2.96 18.30 -8.74
CA GLY A 175 -2.30 18.06 -10.02
C GLY A 175 -2.15 19.32 -10.88
N LYS A 176 -3.15 20.20 -10.92
CA LYS A 176 -3.09 21.51 -11.59
C LYS A 176 -2.04 22.41 -10.94
N TRP A 177 -2.06 22.53 -9.61
CA TRP A 177 -1.12 23.34 -8.83
C TRP A 177 0.34 22.88 -9.02
N LEU A 178 0.55 21.56 -9.08
CA LEU A 178 1.86 20.95 -9.34
C LEU A 178 2.22 20.87 -10.84
N LYS A 179 1.40 21.42 -11.75
CA LYS A 179 1.58 21.38 -13.21
C LYS A 179 1.87 19.96 -13.74
N SER A 180 1.22 18.95 -13.13
CA SER A 180 1.43 17.53 -13.39
C SER A 180 0.78 17.05 -14.69
N ASP A 181 1.27 15.94 -15.26
CA ASP A 181 0.64 15.31 -16.43
C ASP A 181 -0.78 14.83 -16.10
N ILE A 182 -1.72 15.16 -17.00
CA ILE A 182 -3.14 14.88 -16.80
C ILE A 182 -3.46 13.37 -16.83
N ASN A 183 -2.72 12.57 -17.60
CA ASN A 183 -2.95 11.13 -17.72
C ASN A 183 -2.48 10.41 -16.45
N LEU A 184 -1.36 10.83 -15.87
CA LEU A 184 -0.89 10.41 -14.56
C LEU A 184 -1.91 10.76 -13.47
N ILE A 185 -2.45 11.98 -13.47
CA ILE A 185 -3.46 12.41 -12.50
C ILE A 185 -4.75 11.58 -12.62
N GLU A 186 -5.25 11.32 -13.83
CA GLU A 186 -6.44 10.46 -14.00
C GLU A 186 -6.18 8.98 -13.67
N SER A 187 -4.95 8.46 -13.87
CA SER A 187 -4.56 7.14 -13.34
C SER A 187 -4.60 7.12 -11.81
N ILE A 188 -4.07 8.15 -11.15
CA ILE A 188 -4.07 8.25 -9.68
C ILE A 188 -5.51 8.39 -9.17
N CYS A 189 -6.35 9.20 -9.83
CA CYS A 189 -7.77 9.30 -9.50
C CYS A 189 -8.49 7.95 -9.65
N SER A 190 -8.19 7.20 -10.72
CA SER A 190 -8.78 5.86 -10.96
C SER A 190 -8.33 4.80 -9.94
N GLU A 191 -7.14 4.93 -9.36
CA GLU A 191 -6.67 4.11 -8.23
C GLU A 191 -7.26 4.56 -6.90
N LEU A 192 -7.48 5.87 -6.72
CA LEU A 192 -8.06 6.48 -5.53
C LEU A 192 -9.55 6.14 -5.40
N THR A 193 -10.34 6.28 -6.47
CA THR A 193 -11.73 5.79 -6.52
C THR A 193 -11.79 4.28 -6.22
N SER A 194 -10.89 3.48 -6.79
CA SER A 194 -10.81 2.05 -6.47
C SER A 194 -10.54 1.80 -4.97
N SER A 195 -9.67 2.61 -4.35
CA SER A 195 -9.39 2.52 -2.90
C SER A 195 -10.61 2.91 -2.05
N VAL A 196 -11.36 3.95 -2.44
CA VAL A 196 -12.59 4.37 -1.76
C VAL A 196 -13.68 3.30 -1.87
N GLU A 197 -13.98 2.80 -3.08
CA GLU A 197 -14.94 1.70 -3.30
C GLU A 197 -14.66 0.49 -2.39
N HIS A 198 -13.38 0.12 -2.29
CA HIS A 198 -12.95 -1.05 -1.51
C HIS A 198 -12.91 -0.80 0.01
N GLN A 199 -12.60 0.42 0.46
CA GLN A 199 -12.60 0.75 1.89
C GLN A 199 -14.03 0.98 2.42
N GLU A 200 -14.90 1.63 1.64
CA GLU A 200 -16.31 1.79 2.00
C GLU A 200 -17.01 0.43 2.13
N TYR A 201 -16.78 -0.49 1.18
CA TYR A 201 -17.25 -1.87 1.28
C TYR A 201 -16.69 -2.59 2.51
N ARG A 202 -15.43 -2.34 2.90
CA ARG A 202 -14.80 -2.97 4.06
C ARG A 202 -15.36 -2.45 5.39
N TYR A 203 -15.72 -1.17 5.48
CA TYR A 203 -16.44 -0.64 6.65
C TYR A 203 -17.89 -1.14 6.72
N LYS A 204 -18.56 -1.32 5.57
CA LYS A 204 -19.91 -1.90 5.49
C LYS A 204 -19.94 -3.41 5.78
N ASN A 205 -18.86 -4.11 5.44
CA ASN A 205 -18.69 -5.56 5.62
C ASN A 205 -17.41 -5.84 6.42
N PRO A 206 -17.38 -5.46 7.71
CA PRO A 206 -16.20 -5.65 8.55
C PRO A 206 -15.93 -7.15 8.76
N PRO A 207 -14.65 -7.54 8.89
CA PRO A 207 -14.30 -8.90 9.28
C PRO A 207 -14.68 -9.15 10.74
N GLN A 208 -14.70 -10.42 11.14
CA GLN A 208 -14.76 -10.75 12.56
C GLN A 208 -13.50 -10.25 13.27
N THR A 209 -13.65 -9.74 14.50
CA THR A 209 -12.51 -9.42 15.38
C THR A 209 -11.73 -10.70 15.66
N PRO A 210 -10.39 -10.72 15.49
CA PRO A 210 -9.59 -11.93 15.63
C PRO A 210 -9.41 -12.36 17.09
N ASP A 211 -9.23 -13.65 17.32
CA ASP A 211 -9.02 -14.28 18.63
C ASP A 211 -7.70 -15.05 18.70
N PHE A 212 -6.83 -14.73 19.67
CA PHE A 212 -5.54 -15.40 19.87
C PHE A 212 -5.64 -16.92 20.09
N LYS A 213 -6.76 -17.43 20.62
CA LYS A 213 -6.90 -18.85 20.95
C LYS A 213 -7.15 -19.68 19.69
N SER A 214 -8.14 -19.28 18.89
CA SER A 214 -8.64 -20.05 17.74
C SER A 214 -8.10 -19.63 16.37
N TYR A 215 -7.63 -18.39 16.18
CA TYR A 215 -7.22 -17.89 14.86
C TYR A 215 -5.80 -18.34 14.46
N LYS A 216 -5.58 -18.43 13.14
CA LYS A 216 -4.28 -18.60 12.48
C LYS A 216 -3.73 -17.26 12.00
N SER A 217 -2.45 -17.19 11.60
CA SER A 217 -1.84 -15.94 11.10
C SER A 217 -2.60 -15.36 9.91
N ILE A 218 -3.11 -16.23 9.02
CA ILE A 218 -3.93 -15.85 7.85
C ILE A 218 -5.31 -15.28 8.21
N ASP A 219 -5.89 -15.64 9.36
CA ASP A 219 -7.15 -15.06 9.83
C ASP A 219 -6.91 -13.68 10.47
N TRP A 220 -5.75 -13.48 11.13
CA TRP A 220 -5.31 -12.15 11.56
C TRP A 220 -5.08 -11.23 10.36
N GLU A 221 -4.41 -11.70 9.29
CA GLU A 221 -4.30 -10.96 8.02
C GLU A 221 -5.67 -10.59 7.42
N ASN A 222 -6.59 -11.55 7.38
CA ASN A 222 -7.93 -11.34 6.86
C ASN A 222 -8.83 -10.49 7.79
N SER A 223 -8.36 -10.10 8.98
CA SER A 223 -9.05 -9.17 9.89
C SER A 223 -8.69 -7.69 9.70
N ILE A 224 -7.70 -7.36 8.85
CA ILE A 224 -7.25 -5.99 8.58
C ILE A 224 -8.36 -5.13 7.94
N ILE A 225 -8.64 -3.94 8.49
CA ILE A 225 -9.66 -2.96 8.07
C ILE A 225 -9.00 -1.71 7.47
N GLU A 226 -7.97 -1.13 8.10
CA GLU A 226 -7.31 0.08 7.57
C GLU A 226 -6.20 -0.24 6.55
N GLY A 227 -5.41 -1.29 6.78
CA GLY A 227 -4.30 -1.62 5.88
C GLY A 227 -3.10 -0.66 5.99
N HIS A 228 -2.68 -0.01 4.91
CA HIS A 228 -1.42 0.76 4.89
C HIS A 228 -1.62 2.22 5.30
N ALA A 229 -1.53 2.48 6.62
CA ALA A 229 -1.84 3.73 7.31
C ALA A 229 -1.48 5.06 6.60
N THR A 230 -0.33 5.15 5.93
CA THR A 230 0.16 6.42 5.32
C THR A 230 -0.11 6.58 3.82
N HIS A 231 -0.74 5.61 3.15
CA HIS A 231 -0.89 5.64 1.69
C HIS A 231 -2.36 5.87 1.27
N PRO A 232 -2.70 6.90 0.48
CA PRO A 232 -4.11 7.22 0.18
C PRO A 232 -4.81 6.12 -0.64
N MET A 233 -4.06 5.40 -1.49
CA MET A 233 -4.57 4.31 -2.34
C MET A 233 -4.30 2.90 -1.74
N HIS A 234 -4.28 2.79 -0.41
CA HIS A 234 -3.92 1.57 0.33
C HIS A 234 -4.83 0.36 0.06
N ARG A 235 -6.12 0.59 -0.24
CA ARG A 235 -7.13 -0.44 -0.55
C ARG A 235 -7.39 -0.61 -2.04
N SER A 236 -6.73 0.16 -2.90
CA SER A 236 -6.88 0.05 -4.35
C SER A 236 -6.65 -1.39 -4.82
N ARG A 237 -7.57 -1.90 -5.65
CA ARG A 237 -7.43 -3.15 -6.39
C ARG A 237 -7.49 -2.90 -7.89
N HIS A 238 -7.07 -1.70 -8.29
CA HIS A 238 -7.21 -1.17 -9.65
C HIS A 238 -6.57 -2.12 -10.67
N SER A 239 -7.42 -2.68 -11.53
CA SER A 239 -7.08 -3.81 -12.41
C SER A 239 -6.52 -3.30 -13.74
N ILE A 240 -5.38 -3.84 -14.15
CA ILE A 240 -4.71 -3.50 -15.41
C ILE A 240 -5.19 -4.46 -16.50
N GLN A 241 -5.47 -3.95 -17.70
CA GLN A 241 -5.88 -4.77 -18.85
C GLN A 241 -4.86 -5.89 -19.13
N PRO A 242 -5.30 -7.10 -19.54
CA PRO A 242 -6.68 -7.51 -19.85
C PRO A 242 -7.53 -7.99 -18.65
N LEU A 243 -7.13 -7.69 -17.39
CA LEU A 243 -7.93 -8.11 -16.24
C LEU A 243 -9.25 -7.32 -16.19
N LYS A 244 -10.35 -8.02 -15.90
CA LYS A 244 -11.66 -7.41 -15.62
C LYS A 244 -11.52 -6.49 -14.39
N LYS A 245 -12.30 -5.39 -14.33
CA LYS A 245 -12.37 -4.56 -13.11
C LYS A 245 -12.76 -5.44 -11.92
N ILE A 246 -11.86 -5.49 -10.94
CA ILE A 246 -12.13 -6.07 -9.64
C ILE A 246 -13.05 -5.14 -8.86
N VAL A 247 -14.17 -5.69 -8.42
CA VAL A 247 -15.19 -5.02 -7.60
C VAL A 247 -14.99 -5.40 -6.12
N PRO A 248 -15.49 -4.61 -5.15
CA PRO A 248 -15.24 -4.88 -3.73
C PRO A 248 -15.70 -6.26 -3.24
N GLU A 249 -16.78 -6.79 -3.83
CA GLU A 249 -17.37 -8.11 -3.60
C GLU A 249 -16.51 -9.28 -4.09
N THR A 250 -15.42 -9.01 -4.82
CA THR A 250 -14.53 -10.06 -5.35
C THR A 250 -13.91 -10.84 -4.20
N ASP A 251 -14.16 -12.16 -4.17
CA ASP A 251 -13.63 -13.04 -3.14
C ASP A 251 -12.11 -13.22 -3.32
N PHE A 252 -11.35 -12.63 -2.39
CA PHE A 252 -9.92 -12.83 -2.25
C PHE A 252 -9.55 -13.83 -1.14
N LYS A 253 -10.53 -14.33 -0.37
CA LYS A 253 -10.28 -15.35 0.66
C LYS A 253 -10.26 -16.75 0.05
N ASN A 254 -11.13 -17.07 -0.91
CA ASN A 254 -11.22 -18.39 -1.53
C ASN A 254 -10.74 -18.35 -3.00
N ILE A 255 -9.44 -18.54 -3.24
CA ILE A 255 -8.83 -18.45 -4.57
C ILE A 255 -8.79 -19.80 -5.27
N LEU A 256 -9.09 -19.80 -6.57
CA LEU A 256 -8.73 -20.89 -7.49
C LEU A 256 -7.37 -20.62 -8.13
N ILE A 257 -6.49 -21.60 -8.00
CA ILE A 257 -5.25 -21.73 -8.75
C ILE A 257 -5.55 -22.57 -9.99
N ASN A 258 -5.47 -21.96 -11.17
CA ASN A 258 -5.44 -22.71 -12.42
C ASN A 258 -4.00 -23.12 -12.76
N PHE A 259 -3.83 -24.04 -13.71
CA PHE A 259 -2.51 -24.47 -14.15
C PHE A 259 -2.35 -24.26 -15.66
N VAL A 260 -1.19 -23.77 -16.05
CA VAL A 260 -0.74 -23.76 -17.45
C VAL A 260 0.52 -24.60 -17.58
N THR A 261 0.79 -25.10 -18.78
CA THR A 261 2.08 -25.71 -19.11
C THR A 261 2.74 -25.00 -20.28
N ILE A 262 4.05 -25.07 -20.32
CA ILE A 262 4.95 -24.43 -21.28
C ILE A 262 6.21 -25.30 -21.39
N GLU A 263 6.88 -25.27 -22.54
CA GLU A 263 8.15 -25.96 -22.70
C GLU A 263 9.22 -25.44 -21.72
N ARG A 264 10.03 -26.35 -21.18
CA ARG A 264 11.14 -26.05 -20.26
C ARG A 264 12.22 -25.16 -20.87
N SER A 265 12.29 -25.10 -22.21
CA SER A 265 13.11 -24.16 -23.01
C SER A 265 12.79 -22.67 -22.75
N HIS A 266 11.55 -22.35 -22.39
CA HIS A 266 11.06 -20.97 -22.22
C HIS A 266 11.00 -20.52 -20.74
N VAL A 267 11.39 -21.38 -19.81
CA VAL A 267 11.30 -21.13 -18.36
C VAL A 267 12.67 -21.32 -17.72
N VAL A 268 12.92 -20.58 -16.64
CA VAL A 268 14.05 -20.80 -15.74
C VAL A 268 13.43 -20.97 -14.34
N ILE A 269 13.84 -22.02 -13.61
CA ILE A 269 13.08 -22.71 -12.55
C ILE A 269 14.02 -22.98 -11.38
N GLU A 270 13.58 -22.82 -10.11
CA GLU A 270 14.53 -22.87 -8.99
C GLU A 270 14.21 -23.61 -7.71
N GLY A 271 15.32 -23.99 -7.07
CA GLY A 271 15.34 -24.93 -5.96
C GLY A 271 14.68 -26.23 -6.39
N SER A 272 13.99 -26.85 -5.44
CA SER A 272 13.15 -28.02 -5.66
C SER A 272 11.73 -27.61 -6.08
N TYR A 273 11.58 -26.82 -7.15
CA TYR A 273 10.28 -26.26 -7.58
C TYR A 273 9.19 -27.31 -7.77
N GLU A 274 9.44 -28.33 -8.60
CA GLU A 274 8.47 -29.39 -8.87
C GLU A 274 8.13 -30.21 -7.62
N ASP A 275 9.10 -30.49 -6.73
CA ASP A 275 8.84 -31.20 -5.47
C ASP A 275 8.05 -30.33 -4.48
N SER A 276 8.37 -29.03 -4.39
CA SER A 276 7.72 -28.05 -3.51
C SER A 276 6.26 -27.79 -3.91
N LEU A 277 5.91 -28.00 -5.17
CA LEU A 277 4.53 -27.94 -5.69
C LEU A 277 3.88 -29.31 -5.89
N LYS A 278 4.57 -30.42 -5.59
CA LYS A 278 4.09 -31.76 -5.87
C LYS A 278 2.71 -32.04 -5.25
N SER A 279 2.53 -31.71 -3.96
CA SER A 279 1.25 -31.94 -3.28
C SER A 279 0.11 -31.05 -3.80
N LEU A 280 0.43 -29.89 -4.40
CA LEU A 280 -0.54 -29.06 -5.13
C LEU A 280 -0.92 -29.70 -6.47
N PHE A 281 0.05 -30.22 -7.22
CA PHE A 281 -0.22 -30.87 -8.50
C PHE A 281 -0.95 -32.21 -8.34
N GLU A 282 -0.71 -32.93 -7.23
CA GLU A 282 -1.40 -34.16 -6.86
C GLU A 282 -2.81 -33.91 -6.28
N SER A 283 -3.09 -32.75 -5.69
CA SER A 283 -4.41 -32.37 -5.15
C SER A 283 -5.33 -31.68 -6.17
N ALA A 284 -4.77 -31.19 -7.29
CA ALA A 284 -5.51 -30.45 -8.31
C ALA A 284 -6.66 -31.28 -8.90
N THR A 285 -7.88 -30.73 -8.84
CA THR A 285 -9.10 -31.38 -9.32
C THR A 285 -9.42 -31.01 -10.76
N LYS A 286 -9.88 -31.97 -11.55
CA LYS A 286 -10.27 -31.77 -12.96
C LYS A 286 -11.50 -30.86 -13.04
N THR A 287 -11.42 -29.78 -13.82
CA THR A 287 -12.49 -28.78 -13.97
C THR A 287 -13.08 -28.76 -15.37
N ILE A 288 -14.41 -28.65 -15.43
CA ILE A 288 -15.17 -28.47 -16.67
C ILE A 288 -15.44 -26.99 -17.00
N LYS A 289 -15.05 -26.07 -16.11
CA LYS A 289 -15.28 -24.62 -16.24
C LYS A 289 -14.04 -23.87 -16.70
N LEU A 290 -13.46 -24.26 -17.84
CA LEU A 290 -12.37 -23.47 -18.43
C LEU A 290 -12.92 -22.14 -19.00
N PRO A 291 -12.42 -20.96 -18.55
CA PRO A 291 -12.97 -19.66 -18.93
C PRO A 291 -12.66 -19.22 -20.37
N TYR A 292 -11.78 -19.93 -21.09
CA TYR A 292 -11.35 -19.59 -22.45
C TYR A 292 -11.55 -20.76 -23.42
N LYS A 293 -12.45 -20.58 -24.39
CA LYS A 293 -12.78 -21.59 -25.43
C LYS A 293 -11.78 -21.65 -26.60
N SER A 294 -10.90 -20.66 -26.73
CA SER A 294 -10.06 -20.41 -27.91
C SER A 294 -8.65 -21.02 -27.82
N ILE A 295 -8.42 -21.94 -26.89
CA ILE A 295 -7.13 -22.59 -26.62
C ILE A 295 -7.30 -24.09 -26.78
N THR A 296 -6.24 -24.81 -27.16
CA THR A 296 -6.23 -26.27 -27.36
C THR A 296 -6.47 -27.03 -26.05
N ILE A 297 -7.73 -27.18 -25.68
CA ILE A 297 -8.20 -28.06 -24.60
C ILE A 297 -8.05 -29.50 -25.09
N ILE A 298 -7.42 -30.35 -24.28
CA ILE A 298 -7.31 -31.78 -24.54
C ILE A 298 -8.53 -32.49 -23.92
N PRO A 299 -9.39 -33.15 -24.73
CA PRO A 299 -10.55 -33.88 -24.24
C PRO A 299 -10.17 -35.32 -23.86
N GLU A 300 -9.23 -35.49 -22.94
CA GLU A 300 -8.78 -36.81 -22.47
C GLU A 300 -9.57 -37.28 -21.24
N GLU A 301 -9.75 -38.60 -21.13
CA GLU A 301 -10.46 -39.24 -20.01
C GLU A 301 -9.69 -39.14 -18.69
N GLU A 302 -8.39 -38.86 -18.76
CA GLU A 302 -7.45 -39.01 -17.65
C GLU A 302 -7.75 -38.13 -16.42
N THR A 303 -7.51 -38.69 -15.24
CA THR A 303 -7.98 -38.15 -13.95
C THR A 303 -6.92 -37.35 -13.18
N LYS A 304 -5.65 -37.38 -13.59
CA LYS A 304 -4.53 -36.74 -12.89
C LYS A 304 -3.76 -35.79 -13.80
N MET A 305 -3.54 -34.56 -13.34
CA MET A 305 -2.85 -33.51 -14.11
C MET A 305 -1.42 -33.90 -14.52
N LEU A 306 -0.68 -34.59 -13.65
CA LEU A 306 0.73 -34.94 -13.86
C LEU A 306 0.97 -35.89 -15.03
N ASN A 307 -0.03 -36.69 -15.42
CA ASN A 307 0.11 -37.65 -16.51
C ASN A 307 0.03 -36.98 -17.90
N LEU A 308 -0.75 -35.90 -18.02
CA LEU A 308 -0.95 -35.12 -19.26
C LEU A 308 0.29 -34.36 -19.74
N ILE A 309 1.39 -34.40 -18.99
CA ILE A 309 2.55 -33.53 -19.13
C ILE A 309 3.81 -34.38 -19.14
N ASN A 310 4.58 -34.32 -20.23
CA ASN A 310 5.95 -34.81 -20.21
C ASN A 310 6.82 -33.82 -19.42
N LEU A 311 6.92 -34.01 -18.10
CA LEU A 311 7.67 -33.13 -17.18
C LEU A 311 9.16 -33.00 -17.54
N GLN A 312 9.73 -33.88 -18.37
CA GLN A 312 11.12 -33.71 -18.84
C GLN A 312 11.22 -32.54 -19.85
N THR A 313 10.22 -32.37 -20.72
CA THR A 313 10.22 -31.31 -21.75
C THR A 313 9.37 -30.09 -21.37
N HIS A 314 8.46 -30.22 -20.42
CA HIS A 314 7.49 -29.20 -20.02
C HIS A 314 7.51 -28.93 -18.51
N VAL A 315 7.00 -27.74 -18.14
CA VAL A 315 6.84 -27.27 -16.76
C VAL A 315 5.35 -27.06 -16.49
N ILE A 316 4.88 -27.32 -15.27
CA ILE A 316 3.54 -26.90 -14.82
C ILE A 316 3.71 -25.62 -14.00
N ILE A 317 2.95 -24.59 -14.35
CA ILE A 317 2.99 -23.26 -13.73
C ILE A 317 1.60 -22.99 -13.10
N PRO A 318 1.50 -22.82 -11.77
CA PRO A 318 0.27 -22.36 -11.13
C PRO A 318 0.02 -20.88 -11.45
N VAL A 319 -1.23 -20.53 -11.75
CA VAL A 319 -1.66 -19.19 -12.16
C VAL A 319 -2.90 -18.81 -11.36
N HIS A 320 -2.91 -17.61 -10.80
CA HIS A 320 -4.09 -17.07 -10.13
C HIS A 320 -5.20 -16.85 -11.17
N GLU A 321 -6.40 -17.38 -10.94
CA GLU A 321 -7.53 -17.32 -11.90
C GLU A 321 -7.78 -15.92 -12.51
N MET A 322 -7.68 -14.86 -11.70
CA MET A 322 -7.89 -13.49 -12.14
C MET A 322 -6.79 -12.98 -13.07
N HIS A 323 -5.57 -13.51 -12.98
CA HIS A 323 -4.43 -13.12 -13.82
C HIS A 323 -4.28 -13.95 -15.10
N LEU A 324 -4.95 -15.11 -15.18
CA LEU A 324 -4.97 -15.97 -16.36
C LEU A 324 -5.20 -15.25 -17.71
N PRO A 325 -6.11 -14.25 -17.87
CA PRO A 325 -6.23 -13.53 -19.15
C PRO A 325 -4.93 -12.82 -19.58
N ALA A 326 -4.16 -12.23 -18.65
CA ALA A 326 -2.90 -11.58 -18.98
C ALA A 326 -1.81 -12.57 -19.37
N ILE A 327 -1.80 -13.76 -18.77
CA ILE A 327 -0.92 -14.87 -19.16
C ILE A 327 -1.28 -15.38 -20.57
N VAL A 328 -2.58 -15.49 -20.89
CA VAL A 328 -3.06 -15.87 -22.22
C VAL A 328 -2.68 -14.84 -23.29
N GLU A 329 -2.86 -13.54 -23.03
CA GLU A 329 -2.48 -12.49 -23.98
C GLU A 329 -0.95 -12.41 -24.19
N LYS A 330 -0.17 -12.44 -23.09
CA LYS A 330 1.29 -12.28 -23.10
C LYS A 330 2.03 -13.45 -23.74
N PHE A 331 1.52 -14.69 -23.62
CA PHE A 331 2.23 -15.89 -24.07
C PHE A 331 1.54 -16.66 -25.20
N GLY A 332 0.24 -16.45 -25.44
CA GLY A 332 -0.48 -17.00 -26.59
C GLY A 332 -0.32 -18.51 -26.75
N SER A 333 0.18 -18.94 -27.91
CA SER A 333 0.41 -20.35 -28.26
C SER A 333 1.64 -21.00 -27.60
N LEU A 334 2.46 -20.25 -26.85
CA LEU A 334 3.56 -20.81 -26.07
C LEU A 334 3.09 -21.55 -24.80
N ILE A 335 1.83 -21.35 -24.40
CA ILE A 335 1.22 -22.02 -23.25
C ILE A 335 0.04 -22.91 -23.64
N ARG A 336 -0.20 -23.94 -22.83
CA ARG A 336 -1.42 -24.75 -22.86
C ARG A 336 -2.07 -24.71 -21.47
N ILE A 337 -3.30 -24.21 -21.38
CA ILE A 337 -4.09 -24.28 -20.14
C ILE A 337 -4.45 -25.73 -19.85
N LEU A 338 -4.30 -26.17 -18.60
CA LEU A 338 -4.66 -27.51 -18.16
C LEU A 338 -6.09 -27.49 -17.57
N PRO A 339 -6.92 -28.53 -17.80
CA PRO A 339 -8.30 -28.59 -17.30
C PRO A 339 -8.36 -28.94 -15.80
N PHE A 340 -7.57 -28.25 -14.97
CA PHE A 340 -7.43 -28.50 -13.54
C PHE A 340 -7.43 -27.19 -12.74
N GLU A 341 -7.96 -27.27 -11.52
CA GLU A 341 -7.96 -26.21 -10.53
C GLU A 341 -7.62 -26.76 -9.14
N ALA A 342 -6.97 -25.95 -8.31
CA ALA A 342 -6.75 -26.23 -6.89
C ALA A 342 -7.21 -25.06 -6.04
N LYS A 343 -7.72 -25.34 -4.84
CA LYS A 343 -8.22 -24.33 -3.91
C LYS A 343 -7.11 -23.85 -2.98
N ALA A 344 -7.10 -22.55 -2.69
CA ALA A 344 -6.18 -21.97 -1.73
C ALA A 344 -6.82 -20.79 -0.98
N GLN A 345 -6.37 -20.55 0.25
CA GLN A 345 -6.77 -19.37 1.00
C GLN A 345 -5.90 -18.18 0.63
N GLY A 346 -6.50 -17.02 0.37
CA GLY A 346 -5.76 -15.79 0.06
C GLY A 346 -5.30 -15.02 1.31
N GLN A 347 -4.08 -14.49 1.22
CA GLN A 347 -3.45 -13.62 2.21
C GLN A 347 -3.76 -12.13 1.94
N ALA A 348 -3.49 -11.24 2.90
CA ALA A 348 -3.74 -9.79 2.78
C ALA A 348 -3.00 -9.13 1.60
N SER A 349 -1.95 -9.78 1.07
CA SER A 349 -1.26 -9.37 -0.16
C SER A 349 -2.06 -9.56 -1.46
N LEU A 350 -3.27 -10.15 -1.39
CA LEU A 350 -4.19 -10.51 -2.48
C LEU A 350 -3.66 -11.54 -3.50
N ARG A 351 -2.41 -12.00 -3.37
CA ARG A 351 -1.74 -12.85 -4.37
C ARG A 351 -0.76 -13.88 -3.82
N THR A 352 -0.36 -13.77 -2.55
CA THR A 352 0.12 -14.95 -1.84
C THR A 352 -1.10 -15.77 -1.43
N VAL A 353 -1.05 -17.06 -1.72
CA VAL A 353 -2.12 -18.01 -1.46
C VAL A 353 -1.57 -19.25 -0.78
N SER A 354 -2.34 -19.82 0.13
CA SER A 354 -1.98 -20.96 0.96
C SER A 354 -2.89 -22.15 0.62
N PRO A 355 -2.45 -23.09 -0.22
CA PRO A 355 -3.24 -24.26 -0.60
C PRO A 355 -3.35 -25.26 0.54
N ASP A 356 -4.53 -25.83 0.77
CA ASP A 356 -4.75 -26.80 1.86
C ASP A 356 -3.80 -28.02 1.77
N SER A 357 -3.47 -28.45 0.54
CA SER A 357 -2.53 -29.55 0.29
C SER A 357 -1.05 -29.21 0.55
N MET A 358 -0.71 -27.95 0.80
CA MET A 358 0.65 -27.49 1.13
C MET A 358 0.82 -27.11 2.61
N ILE A 359 -0.24 -27.21 3.41
CA ILE A 359 -0.19 -27.08 4.88
C ILE A 359 0.83 -28.06 5.52
N PRO A 360 0.91 -29.36 5.14
CA PRO A 360 1.87 -30.29 5.76
C PRO A 360 3.34 -29.94 5.48
N SER A 361 3.61 -29.36 4.30
CA SER A 361 4.93 -28.84 3.91
C SER A 361 5.21 -27.45 4.48
N GLY A 362 4.20 -26.73 4.98
CA GLY A 362 4.37 -25.38 5.51
C GLY A 362 4.61 -24.30 4.46
N LEU A 363 4.13 -24.51 3.23
CA LEU A 363 4.47 -23.65 2.09
C LEU A 363 3.26 -22.90 1.56
N CYS A 364 3.46 -21.62 1.22
CA CYS A 364 2.49 -20.81 0.47
C CYS A 364 3.14 -20.23 -0.79
N ILE A 365 2.31 -19.87 -1.78
CA ILE A 365 2.74 -19.50 -3.14
C ILE A 365 2.39 -18.05 -3.41
N LYS A 366 3.37 -17.26 -3.82
CA LYS A 366 3.18 -15.91 -4.32
C LYS A 366 3.06 -15.93 -5.83
N LEU A 367 1.87 -15.60 -6.32
CA LEU A 367 1.51 -15.55 -7.74
C LEU A 367 1.60 -14.10 -8.27
N PRO A 368 1.79 -13.89 -9.58
CA PRO A 368 1.54 -12.61 -10.22
C PRO A 368 0.04 -12.28 -10.22
N LEU A 369 -0.30 -11.01 -9.99
CA LEU A 369 -1.64 -10.49 -10.19
C LEU A 369 -1.58 -9.08 -10.81
N GLY A 370 -2.34 -8.87 -11.88
CA GLY A 370 -2.34 -7.64 -12.69
C GLY A 370 -3.12 -6.49 -12.07
N ILE A 371 -2.88 -6.18 -10.80
CA ILE A 371 -3.52 -5.07 -10.07
C ILE A 371 -2.49 -4.09 -9.52
N LYS A 372 -2.87 -2.83 -9.38
CA LYS A 372 -2.17 -1.88 -8.51
C LYS A 372 -2.84 -1.88 -7.13
N THR A 373 -2.01 -1.86 -6.08
CA THR A 373 -2.42 -1.59 -4.69
C THR A 373 -1.30 -0.79 -4.04
N SER A 374 -1.61 0.35 -3.41
CA SER A 374 -0.61 1.37 -3.07
C SER A 374 0.28 1.75 -4.27
N SER A 375 -0.34 1.92 -5.44
CA SER A 375 0.25 2.24 -6.76
C SER A 375 1.33 1.32 -7.33
N ALA A 376 1.87 0.40 -6.53
CA ALA A 376 2.73 -0.67 -6.99
C ALA A 376 1.93 -1.77 -7.70
N LEU A 377 2.32 -2.11 -8.93
CA LEU A 377 1.81 -3.27 -9.65
C LEU A 377 2.16 -4.56 -8.89
N ARG A 378 1.21 -5.48 -8.79
CA ARG A 378 1.31 -6.70 -7.98
C ARG A 378 1.71 -7.94 -8.79
N THR A 379 2.53 -7.75 -9.82
CA THR A 379 3.30 -8.81 -10.48
C THR A 379 4.54 -9.21 -9.65
N ILE A 380 5.35 -10.15 -10.12
CA ILE A 380 6.69 -10.43 -9.55
C ILE A 380 7.70 -10.23 -10.68
N THR A 381 8.74 -9.42 -10.44
CA THR A 381 9.79 -9.22 -11.46
C THR A 381 10.70 -10.44 -11.54
N PRO A 382 11.21 -10.81 -12.73
CA PRO A 382 12.19 -11.89 -12.87
C PRO A 382 13.46 -11.69 -12.01
N TRP A 383 13.84 -10.43 -11.76
CA TRP A 383 14.95 -10.08 -10.87
C TRP A 383 14.64 -10.43 -9.40
N SER A 384 13.43 -10.16 -8.91
CA SER A 384 13.04 -10.55 -7.54
C SER A 384 12.90 -12.06 -7.36
N THR A 385 12.46 -12.82 -8.39
CA THR A 385 12.48 -14.30 -8.32
C THR A 385 13.89 -14.88 -8.39
N HIS A 386 14.81 -14.21 -9.10
CA HIS A 386 16.22 -14.59 -9.16
C HIS A 386 16.99 -14.31 -7.85
N ILE A 387 16.79 -13.11 -7.28
CA ILE A 387 17.56 -12.63 -6.12
C ILE A 387 16.94 -13.00 -4.78
N GLY A 388 15.61 -13.17 -4.67
CA GLY A 388 14.94 -13.54 -3.42
C GLY A 388 15.61 -14.74 -2.72
N PRO A 389 15.74 -15.91 -3.38
CA PRO A 389 16.43 -17.06 -2.81
C PRO A 389 17.92 -16.82 -2.49
N ARG A 390 18.61 -15.90 -3.20
CA ARG A 390 20.01 -15.53 -2.93
C ARG A 390 20.13 -14.76 -1.63
N ILE A 391 19.27 -13.76 -1.43
CA ILE A 391 19.20 -12.99 -0.19
C ILE A 391 18.79 -13.90 0.97
N SER A 392 17.82 -14.81 0.80
CA SER A 392 17.42 -15.76 1.85
C SER A 392 18.55 -16.67 2.37
N LYS A 393 19.57 -16.98 1.54
CA LYS A 393 20.76 -17.75 1.96
C LYS A 393 21.89 -16.89 2.53
N ILE A 394 21.83 -15.57 2.34
CA ILE A 394 22.78 -14.60 2.93
C ILE A 394 22.24 -14.04 4.25
N LEU A 395 20.92 -13.88 4.40
CA LEU A 395 20.28 -13.31 5.59
C LEU A 395 20.66 -14.03 6.90
N PRO A 396 20.63 -15.38 7.02
CA PRO A 396 21.08 -16.06 8.24
C PRO A 396 22.56 -15.80 8.59
N LEU A 397 23.41 -15.57 7.59
CA LEU A 397 24.83 -15.25 7.79
C LEU A 397 25.03 -13.79 8.24
N LEU A 398 24.16 -12.87 7.79
CA LEU A 398 24.12 -11.48 8.25
C LEU A 398 23.52 -11.39 9.66
N ASN A 399 22.41 -12.08 9.91
CA ASN A 399 21.77 -12.19 11.22
C ASN A 399 22.76 -12.74 12.25
N LYS A 400 23.41 -13.87 12.00
CA LYS A 400 24.45 -14.41 12.89
C LYS A 400 25.56 -13.40 13.17
N LYS A 401 25.92 -12.56 12.19
CA LYS A 401 26.97 -11.53 12.35
C LYS A 401 26.49 -10.27 13.09
N LEU A 402 25.19 -9.99 13.12
CA LEU A 402 24.56 -8.97 13.95
C LEU A 402 24.33 -9.51 15.38
N GLU A 403 23.95 -10.77 15.51
CA GLU A 403 23.82 -11.51 16.78
C GLU A 403 25.18 -11.71 17.46
N GLU A 404 26.27 -11.92 16.70
CA GLU A 404 27.65 -11.91 17.22
C GLU A 404 28.08 -10.52 17.77
N VAL A 405 27.38 -9.44 17.42
CA VAL A 405 27.58 -8.08 17.97
C VAL A 405 26.66 -7.80 19.17
N TYR A 406 25.49 -8.45 19.26
CA TYR A 406 24.49 -8.23 20.32
C TYR A 406 24.32 -9.40 21.33
N SER A 407 25.10 -10.46 21.18
CA SER A 407 25.32 -11.61 22.07
C SER A 407 24.23 -12.69 22.20
N ASN A 408 24.70 -13.95 22.15
CA ASN A 408 24.24 -15.09 22.95
C ASN A 408 22.72 -15.30 23.12
N THR A 409 22.02 -15.83 22.10
CA THR A 409 21.61 -17.26 22.05
C THR A 409 20.57 -17.54 20.94
N SER A 410 20.90 -18.39 19.98
CA SER A 410 20.00 -19.45 19.45
C SER A 410 20.81 -20.44 18.59
N THR A 411 20.25 -21.60 18.26
CA THR A 411 20.92 -22.71 17.55
C THR A 411 20.56 -22.77 16.05
N PRO A 412 21.41 -23.38 15.18
CA PRO A 412 21.35 -23.18 13.74
C PRO A 412 20.30 -24.03 12.99
N TYR A 413 19.87 -23.53 11.83
CA TYR A 413 19.06 -24.25 10.83
C TYR A 413 19.91 -24.63 9.58
N ASN A 414 19.44 -25.55 8.73
CA ASN A 414 20.32 -26.42 7.94
C ASN A 414 20.08 -26.45 6.39
N HIS A 415 21.11 -26.02 5.63
CA HIS A 415 21.57 -26.44 4.28
C HIS A 415 20.75 -26.31 2.94
N GLU A 416 21.46 -25.75 1.93
CA GLU A 416 21.57 -26.14 0.48
C GLU A 416 20.62 -25.69 -0.69
N ASN A 417 21.26 -25.35 -1.85
CA ASN A 417 20.79 -25.32 -3.29
C ASN A 417 19.66 -24.33 -3.75
N ILE A 418 19.44 -23.85 -5.00
CA ILE A 418 20.23 -23.43 -6.23
C ILE A 418 19.68 -22.00 -6.69
N TYR A 419 19.94 -21.43 -7.90
CA TYR A 419 19.49 -20.06 -8.37
C TYR A 419 19.30 -19.79 -9.90
N ILE A 420 18.26 -19.01 -10.34
CA ILE A 420 17.76 -18.97 -11.76
C ILE A 420 16.21 -18.98 -12.02
N ALA A 421 15.32 -18.23 -11.35
CA ALA A 421 13.83 -18.33 -11.55
C ALA A 421 13.08 -17.16 -12.26
N ARG A 422 11.89 -17.45 -12.84
CA ARG A 422 10.90 -16.49 -13.43
C ARG A 422 9.53 -16.45 -12.70
N GLU A 423 9.03 -15.22 -12.48
CA GLU A 423 7.65 -14.77 -12.15
C GLU A 423 6.84 -15.45 -11.02
N ILE A 424 7.23 -16.58 -10.42
CA ILE A 424 6.57 -17.18 -9.23
C ILE A 424 7.57 -17.33 -8.08
N ALA A 425 7.10 -17.20 -6.83
CA ALA A 425 7.90 -17.50 -5.64
C ALA A 425 7.14 -18.40 -4.66
N ILE A 426 7.81 -19.41 -4.12
CA ILE A 426 7.34 -20.26 -3.04
C ILE A 426 8.04 -19.80 -1.75
N ARG A 427 7.35 -19.84 -0.61
CA ARG A 427 7.90 -19.43 0.69
C ARG A 427 7.32 -20.26 1.83
N GLU A 428 7.97 -20.20 2.98
CA GLU A 428 7.43 -20.73 4.24
C GLU A 428 6.26 -19.88 4.75
N GLU A 429 5.28 -20.57 5.33
CA GLU A 429 4.10 -20.02 5.99
C GLU A 429 4.37 -19.81 7.48
N ALA A 430 3.92 -18.69 8.04
CA ALA A 430 4.38 -18.25 9.36
C ALA A 430 3.95 -19.17 10.51
N ASP A 431 2.71 -19.67 10.50
CA ASP A 431 2.22 -20.67 11.47
C ASP A 431 3.02 -21.99 11.42
N TYR A 432 3.69 -22.31 10.30
CA TYR A 432 4.53 -23.50 10.21
C TYR A 432 5.83 -23.36 11.01
N LEU A 433 6.39 -22.15 11.10
CA LEU A 433 7.63 -21.91 11.84
C LEU A 433 7.47 -22.21 13.33
N VAL A 434 6.32 -21.83 13.90
CA VAL A 434 5.99 -22.03 15.33
C VAL A 434 5.33 -23.38 15.64
N ARG A 435 5.04 -24.22 14.64
CA ARG A 435 4.21 -25.45 14.77
C ARG A 435 4.64 -26.46 15.85
N ASN A 436 5.89 -26.39 16.30
CA ASN A 436 6.47 -27.28 17.31
C ASN A 436 6.32 -26.73 18.74
N ASN A 437 5.82 -25.51 18.94
CA ASN A 437 5.50 -24.93 20.23
C ASN A 437 4.02 -24.55 20.31
N GLU A 438 3.22 -25.37 20.99
CA GLU A 438 1.77 -25.17 21.16
C GLU A 438 1.39 -23.86 21.89
N ASN A 439 2.36 -23.21 22.54
CA ASN A 439 2.17 -21.94 23.26
C ASN A 439 2.51 -20.71 22.40
N GLU A 440 3.02 -20.89 21.19
CA GLU A 440 3.32 -19.80 20.25
C GLU A 440 2.20 -19.61 19.21
N LYS A 441 2.05 -18.35 18.76
CA LYS A 441 1.09 -17.92 17.74
C LYS A 441 1.73 -16.81 16.92
N VAL A 442 1.54 -16.82 15.60
CA VAL A 442 1.97 -15.69 14.77
C VAL A 442 0.80 -14.74 14.53
N VAL A 443 0.99 -13.47 14.85
CA VAL A 443 0.12 -12.36 14.46
C VAL A 443 0.89 -11.42 13.56
N VAL A 444 0.28 -11.03 12.44
CA VAL A 444 0.88 -10.07 11.51
C VAL A 444 0.78 -8.66 12.10
N CYS A 445 1.91 -7.96 12.19
CA CYS A 445 2.03 -6.70 12.93
C CYS A 445 1.03 -5.62 12.52
N ALA A 446 0.62 -5.57 11.23
CA ALA A 446 -0.40 -4.66 10.73
C ALA A 446 -1.79 -4.86 11.39
N ALA A 447 -2.10 -6.06 11.88
CA ALA A 447 -3.33 -6.34 12.61
C ALA A 447 -3.29 -5.89 14.08
N LEU A 448 -2.13 -5.46 14.60
CA LEU A 448 -2.00 -4.90 15.96
C LEU A 448 -2.44 -3.43 16.03
N THR A 449 -2.38 -2.70 14.90
CA THR A 449 -2.87 -1.31 14.77
C THR A 449 -4.36 -1.20 14.50
N GLU A 450 -5.02 -2.31 14.17
CA GLU A 450 -6.45 -2.40 13.89
C GLU A 450 -7.30 -2.25 15.16
N LYS A 451 -8.52 -1.74 15.00
CA LYS A 451 -9.42 -1.32 16.08
C LYS A 451 -10.81 -1.94 15.89
N THR A 452 -11.55 -2.18 16.97
CA THR A 452 -12.99 -2.50 16.88
C THR A 452 -13.78 -1.27 16.42
N ILE A 453 -15.06 -1.46 16.08
CA ILE A 453 -15.99 -0.36 15.78
C ILE A 453 -16.12 0.66 16.92
N ASP A 454 -15.84 0.22 18.16
CA ASP A 454 -15.80 1.04 19.38
C ASP A 454 -14.44 1.77 19.58
N GLY A 455 -13.50 1.63 18.64
CA GLY A 455 -12.17 2.23 18.67
C GLY A 455 -11.13 1.47 19.50
N ILE A 456 -11.47 0.32 20.09
CA ILE A 456 -10.57 -0.44 20.98
C ILE A 456 -9.56 -1.24 20.13
N PRO A 457 -8.23 -1.12 20.33
CA PRO A 457 -7.24 -1.89 19.58
C PRO A 457 -7.42 -3.41 19.73
N PHE A 458 -7.23 -4.17 18.65
CA PHE A 458 -7.32 -5.64 18.68
C PHE A 458 -6.34 -6.26 19.68
N ALA A 459 -5.10 -5.75 19.74
CA ALA A 459 -4.10 -6.18 20.71
C ALA A 459 -4.56 -5.96 22.17
N GLU A 460 -5.20 -4.82 22.46
CA GLU A 460 -5.71 -4.51 23.81
C GLU A 460 -6.86 -5.43 24.22
N LYS A 461 -7.83 -5.62 23.32
CA LYS A 461 -8.99 -6.47 23.55
C LYS A 461 -8.61 -7.94 23.73
N CYS A 462 -7.72 -8.45 22.88
CA CYS A 462 -7.49 -9.90 22.75
C CYS A 462 -6.29 -10.41 23.57
N LEU A 463 -5.43 -9.53 24.10
CA LEU A 463 -4.43 -9.85 25.15
C LEU A 463 -4.83 -9.33 26.54
N GLU A 464 -6.08 -8.87 26.69
CA GLU A 464 -6.62 -8.31 27.94
C GLU A 464 -5.75 -7.21 28.56
N LEU A 465 -5.21 -6.28 27.75
CA LEU A 465 -4.31 -5.19 28.20
C LEU A 465 -5.05 -4.04 28.91
N ASN A 466 -6.01 -4.39 29.78
CA ASN A 466 -6.98 -3.50 30.42
C ASN A 466 -6.40 -2.56 31.51
N THR A 467 -5.08 -2.49 31.68
CA THR A 467 -4.41 -1.54 32.58
C THR A 467 -3.23 -0.87 31.89
N HIS A 468 -2.90 0.36 32.31
CA HIS A 468 -1.75 1.10 31.76
C HIS A 468 -0.43 0.33 31.97
N GLU A 469 -0.27 -0.32 33.12
CA GLU A 469 0.87 -1.20 33.44
C GLU A 469 0.97 -2.39 32.46
N LYS A 470 -0.14 -3.10 32.18
CA LYS A 470 -0.15 -4.18 31.18
C LYS A 470 0.27 -3.69 29.80
N LYS A 471 -0.17 -2.49 29.38
CA LYS A 471 0.21 -1.90 28.09
C LYS A 471 1.72 -1.58 28.03
N ILE A 472 2.28 -0.97 29.07
CA ILE A 472 3.74 -0.72 29.15
C ILE A 472 4.51 -2.04 29.17
N ASN A 473 4.11 -3.01 29.98
CA ASN A 473 4.75 -4.32 30.09
C ASN A 473 4.64 -5.16 28.79
N PHE A 474 3.70 -4.85 27.91
CA PHE A 474 3.61 -5.40 26.55
C PHE A 474 4.56 -4.69 25.58
N PHE A 475 4.57 -3.35 25.55
CA PHE A 475 5.45 -2.56 24.66
C PHE A 475 6.94 -2.55 25.05
N THR A 476 7.29 -3.06 26.23
CA THR A 476 8.69 -3.16 26.71
C THR A 476 9.31 -4.54 26.44
N ARG A 477 8.64 -5.39 25.65
CA ARG A 477 9.08 -6.74 25.25
C ARG A 477 9.26 -6.82 23.74
#